data_AF-A0A8T4A5C6-F1
#
_entry.id   AF-A0A8T4A5C6-F1
#
_cell.length_a   1.000
_cell.length_b   1.000
_cell.length_c   1.000
_cell.angle_alpha   90.00
_cell.angle_beta   90.00
_cell.angle_gamma   90.00
#
_symmetry.space_group_name_H-M   'P 1'
#
loop_
_entity.id
_entity.type
_entity.pdbx_description
1 polymer ?
#
loop_
_entity_poly.entity_id
_entity_poly.type
_entity_poly.pdbx_seq_one_letter_code
_entity_poly.pdbx_strand_id
1 'polypeptide(L)'
;MAEKTDAILEKRETELQIKQEEKREEEKKAEEKKVEAPKPEEKKEEKPTEVKEEKKREVTVERVFVLPLSKAYRKPVSQRGMAALKTLKEFLARHMKSEKVKVTGEVNAFILSRGGKKPPKRIKIKASKDKDGIVLAELAPEKSVA
;
A
#
# COMPACT_ATOMS: atom_id res chain seq x y z
N MET A 1 10.48 -26.53 64.89
CA MET A 1 9.14 -26.13 64.39
C MET A 1 9.22 -24.94 63.42
N ALA A 2 10.21 -24.05 63.52
CA ALA A 2 10.40 -22.91 62.62
C ALA A 2 10.97 -23.26 61.23
N GLU A 3 11.92 -24.19 61.13
CA GLU A 3 12.55 -24.51 59.82
C GLU A 3 11.59 -25.18 58.81
N LYS A 4 10.56 -25.90 59.31
CA LYS A 4 9.50 -26.44 58.46
C LYS A 4 8.52 -25.37 57.99
N THR A 5 8.33 -24.28 58.74
CA THR A 5 7.49 -23.16 58.31
C THR A 5 8.23 -22.27 57.31
N ASP A 6 9.55 -22.11 57.46
CA ASP A 6 10.38 -21.34 56.52
C ASP A 6 10.45 -22.04 55.15
N ALA A 7 10.63 -23.36 55.12
CA ALA A 7 10.58 -24.14 53.88
C ALA A 7 9.19 -24.16 53.21
N ILE A 8 8.10 -23.96 53.98
CA ILE A 8 6.74 -23.82 53.45
C ILE A 8 6.54 -22.40 52.88
N LEU A 9 7.16 -21.38 53.49
CA LEU A 9 7.12 -20.00 53.02
C LEU A 9 7.95 -19.83 51.74
N GLU A 10 9.17 -20.39 51.65
CA GLU A 10 9.96 -20.37 50.41
C GLU A 10 9.28 -21.14 49.28
N LYS A 11 8.69 -22.31 49.56
CA LYS A 11 7.91 -23.05 48.55
C LYS A 11 6.69 -22.24 48.09
N ARG A 12 6.00 -21.57 49.00
CA ARG A 12 4.86 -20.70 48.68
C ARG A 12 5.28 -19.47 47.89
N GLU A 13 6.46 -18.91 48.17
CA GLU A 13 7.04 -17.80 47.39
C GLU A 13 7.42 -18.25 45.98
N THR A 14 8.02 -19.43 45.82
CA THR A 14 8.31 -19.99 44.48
C THR A 14 7.05 -20.34 43.70
N GLU A 15 6.02 -20.87 44.37
CA GLU A 15 4.71 -21.14 43.74
C GLU A 15 3.99 -19.84 43.36
N LEU A 16 4.13 -18.76 44.15
CA LEU A 16 3.57 -17.45 43.82
C LEU A 16 4.32 -16.79 42.66
N GLN A 17 5.64 -16.97 42.55
CA GLN A 17 6.44 -16.51 41.41
C GLN A 17 6.05 -17.26 40.12
N ILE A 18 5.95 -18.59 40.16
CA ILE A 18 5.52 -19.41 39.03
C ILE A 18 4.10 -19.03 38.61
N LYS A 19 3.19 -18.80 39.57
CA LYS A 19 1.80 -18.38 39.28
C LYS A 19 1.70 -16.96 38.73
N GLN A 20 2.63 -16.07 39.08
CA GLN A 20 2.75 -14.74 38.47
C GLN A 20 3.35 -14.81 37.06
N GLU A 21 4.34 -15.68 36.82
CA GLU A 21 4.90 -15.94 35.49
C GLU A 21 3.90 -16.61 34.55
N GLU A 22 3.17 -17.63 35.00
CA GLU A 22 2.11 -18.28 34.23
C GLU A 22 0.97 -17.30 33.89
N LYS A 23 0.56 -16.44 34.83
CA LYS A 23 -0.41 -15.36 34.55
C LYS A 23 0.12 -14.34 33.53
N ARG A 24 1.42 -14.02 33.58
CA ARG A 24 2.08 -13.10 32.65
C ARG A 24 2.28 -13.74 31.28
N GLU A 25 2.47 -15.06 31.20
CA GLU A 25 2.46 -15.83 29.96
C GLU A 25 1.05 -16.00 29.39
N GLU A 26 0.03 -16.17 30.22
CA GLU A 26 -1.38 -16.19 29.80
C GLU A 26 -1.84 -14.82 29.30
N GLU A 27 -1.43 -13.72 29.94
CA GLU A 27 -1.65 -12.36 29.44
C GLU A 27 -0.89 -12.10 28.14
N LYS A 28 0.37 -12.56 28.02
CA LYS A 28 1.13 -12.46 26.74
C LYS A 28 0.53 -13.31 25.62
N LYS A 29 0.03 -14.52 25.92
CA LYS A 29 -0.69 -15.37 24.94
C LYS A 29 -2.07 -14.82 24.60
N ALA A 30 -2.77 -14.21 25.56
CA ALA A 30 -4.04 -13.53 25.30
C ALA A 30 -3.82 -12.25 24.48
N GLU A 31 -2.69 -11.57 24.66
CA GLU A 31 -2.28 -10.43 23.84
C GLU A 31 -1.84 -10.87 22.42
N GLU A 32 -1.08 -11.97 22.28
CA GLU A 32 -0.74 -12.55 20.96
C GLU A 32 -1.98 -13.07 20.20
N LYS A 33 -2.91 -13.74 20.88
CA LYS A 33 -4.11 -14.31 20.24
C LYS A 33 -5.17 -13.28 19.89
N LYS A 34 -5.13 -12.08 20.48
CA LYS A 34 -6.00 -10.95 20.08
C LYS A 34 -5.47 -10.20 18.86
N VAL A 35 -4.24 -10.48 18.43
CA VAL A 35 -3.58 -9.82 17.29
C VAL A 35 -3.75 -10.58 15.96
N GLU A 36 -4.32 -11.80 15.95
CA GLU A 36 -4.54 -12.59 14.72
C GLU A 36 -6.04 -12.83 14.36
N ALA A 37 -6.63 -11.81 13.70
CA ALA A 37 -7.74 -11.79 12.69
C ALA A 37 -9.23 -12.11 13.08
N PRO A 38 -10.28 -11.46 12.49
CA PRO A 38 -10.34 -10.77 11.18
C PRO A 38 -10.87 -9.30 11.14
N LYS A 39 -10.65 -8.66 9.97
CA LYS A 39 -11.06 -7.32 9.44
C LYS A 39 -12.60 -7.07 9.44
N PRO A 40 -13.14 -5.82 9.30
CA PRO A 40 -12.61 -4.78 8.40
C PRO A 40 -12.73 -3.29 8.84
N GLU A 41 -11.99 -2.46 8.10
CA GLU A 41 -12.03 -0.98 8.02
C GLU A 41 -11.18 -0.19 9.04
N GLU A 42 -10.40 0.73 8.47
CA GLU A 42 -9.41 1.66 9.06
C GLU A 42 -8.06 1.09 9.55
N LYS A 43 -7.01 1.24 8.70
CA LYS A 43 -5.56 1.27 9.05
C LYS A 43 -4.79 1.78 7.81
N LYS A 44 -4.11 2.94 7.79
CA LYS A 44 -2.93 3.42 8.56
C LYS A 44 -1.72 2.48 8.50
N GLU A 45 -0.66 3.02 7.90
CA GLU A 45 0.73 3.08 8.38
C GLU A 45 1.36 1.83 9.03
N GLU A 46 2.49 1.43 8.43
CA GLU A 46 3.64 0.68 8.95
C GLU A 46 3.55 -0.85 9.17
N LYS A 47 3.94 -1.58 8.12
CA LYS A 47 4.95 -2.64 8.20
C LYS A 47 6.02 -2.38 7.13
N PRO A 48 7.28 -2.02 7.45
CA PRO A 48 8.31 -1.89 6.43
C PRO A 48 9.55 -2.75 6.74
N THR A 49 9.46 -4.08 6.69
CA THR A 49 10.68 -4.90 6.88
C THR A 49 10.88 -6.16 6.02
N GLU A 50 9.91 -6.73 5.28
CA GLU A 50 10.15 -8.04 4.61
C GLU A 50 9.81 -8.17 3.12
N VAL A 51 9.65 -7.08 2.36
CA VAL A 51 9.59 -7.16 0.87
C VAL A 51 10.69 -6.31 0.20
N LYS A 52 11.74 -5.98 0.95
CA LYS A 52 12.82 -5.08 0.52
C LYS A 52 13.83 -5.71 -0.46
N GLU A 53 13.70 -7.00 -0.81
CA GLU A 53 14.74 -7.69 -1.61
C GLU A 53 14.31 -8.29 -2.97
N GLU A 54 13.03 -8.35 -3.34
CA GLU A 54 12.68 -8.93 -4.64
C GLU A 54 12.70 -7.91 -5.79
N LYS A 55 13.90 -7.80 -6.35
CA LYS A 55 14.23 -7.25 -7.68
C LYS A 55 14.03 -5.74 -7.82
N LYS A 56 15.18 -5.06 -7.90
CA LYS A 56 15.44 -3.99 -8.86
C LYS A 56 14.83 -4.44 -10.21
N ARG A 57 13.57 -4.09 -10.48
CA ARG A 57 12.93 -4.44 -11.74
C ARG A 57 13.73 -3.73 -12.81
N GLU A 58 14.42 -4.51 -13.62
CA GLU A 58 15.17 -3.96 -14.72
C GLU A 58 14.18 -3.35 -15.71
N VAL A 59 14.21 -2.03 -15.79
CA VAL A 59 13.34 -1.25 -16.65
C VAL A 59 13.93 -1.30 -18.06
N THR A 60 13.18 -1.86 -19.01
CA THR A 60 13.64 -2.00 -20.40
C THR A 60 13.39 -0.72 -21.20
N VAL A 61 12.25 -0.07 -20.97
CA VAL A 61 11.81 1.08 -21.77
C VAL A 61 11.17 2.14 -20.88
N GLU A 62 11.71 3.35 -20.91
CA GLU A 62 11.12 4.54 -20.31
C GLU A 62 10.71 5.52 -21.40
N ARG A 63 9.49 6.07 -21.30
CA ARG A 63 8.98 7.09 -22.22
C ARG A 63 8.13 8.10 -21.47
N VAL A 64 8.21 9.36 -21.89
CA VAL A 64 7.31 10.41 -21.41
C VAL A 64 6.23 10.66 -22.45
N PHE A 65 4.97 10.64 -22.02
CA PHE A 65 3.81 10.87 -22.86
C PHE A 65 2.99 12.05 -22.36
N VAL A 66 2.41 12.80 -23.31
CA VAL A 66 1.29 13.70 -23.02
C VAL A 66 0.01 12.94 -23.30
N LEU A 67 -0.72 12.56 -22.25
CA LEU A 67 -1.98 11.85 -22.35
C LEU A 67 -3.16 12.83 -22.52
N PRO A 68 -3.93 12.72 -23.62
CA PRO A 68 -5.21 13.43 -23.74
C PRO A 68 -6.32 12.64 -23.02
N LEU A 69 -6.96 13.29 -22.04
CA LEU A 69 -8.12 12.77 -21.29
C LEU A 69 -9.46 13.28 -21.85
N SER A 70 -9.45 13.89 -23.03
CA SER A 70 -10.66 14.44 -23.69
C SER A 70 -11.77 13.39 -23.84
N LYS A 71 -11.44 12.11 -24.03
CA LYS A 71 -12.40 11.01 -24.09
C LYS A 71 -13.25 10.89 -22.82
N ALA A 72 -12.71 11.24 -21.65
CA ALA A 72 -13.43 11.18 -20.39
C ALA A 72 -14.66 12.11 -20.38
N TYR A 73 -14.60 13.24 -21.09
CA TYR A 73 -15.69 14.22 -21.14
C TYR A 73 -16.90 13.77 -21.96
N ARG A 74 -16.77 12.72 -22.76
CA ARG A 74 -17.91 12.09 -23.46
C ARG A 74 -18.84 11.34 -22.50
N LYS A 75 -18.35 10.99 -21.31
CA LYS A 75 -19.14 10.30 -20.28
C LYS A 75 -19.92 11.29 -19.42
N PRO A 76 -21.02 10.82 -18.78
CA PRO A 76 -21.77 11.62 -17.81
C PRO A 76 -20.86 12.19 -16.72
N VAL A 77 -21.23 13.35 -16.17
CA VAL A 77 -20.39 14.13 -15.25
C VAL A 77 -19.92 13.31 -14.04
N SER A 78 -20.77 12.43 -13.52
CA SER A 78 -20.48 11.55 -12.39
C SER A 78 -19.37 10.53 -12.66
N GLN A 79 -19.21 10.09 -13.91
CA GLN A 79 -18.29 9.03 -14.30
C GLN A 79 -16.98 9.54 -14.90
N ARG A 80 -16.79 10.86 -15.04
CA ARG A 80 -15.64 11.43 -15.77
C ARG A 80 -14.30 11.08 -15.13
N GLY A 81 -14.19 11.11 -13.81
CA GLY A 81 -12.97 10.70 -13.10
C GLY A 81 -12.59 9.24 -13.39
N MET A 82 -13.55 8.32 -13.27
CA MET A 82 -13.33 6.90 -13.58
C MET A 82 -12.99 6.70 -15.07
N ALA A 83 -13.67 7.44 -15.96
CA ALA A 83 -13.40 7.40 -17.39
C ALA A 83 -12.00 7.92 -17.74
N ALA A 84 -11.49 8.91 -17.01
CA ALA A 84 -10.12 9.41 -17.18
C ALA A 84 -9.08 8.34 -16.82
N LEU A 85 -9.26 7.65 -15.68
CA LEU A 85 -8.40 6.53 -15.28
C LEU A 85 -8.46 5.37 -16.28
N LYS A 86 -9.64 5.06 -16.82
CA LYS A 86 -9.79 4.06 -17.87
C LYS A 86 -9.06 4.47 -19.16
N THR A 87 -9.21 5.72 -19.57
CA THR A 87 -8.53 6.28 -20.75
C THR A 87 -7.01 6.21 -20.60
N LEU A 88 -6.47 6.48 -19.40
CA LEU A 88 -5.05 6.33 -19.09
C LEU A 88 -4.57 4.89 -19.30
N LYS A 89 -5.30 3.90 -18.73
CA LYS A 89 -4.96 2.49 -18.87
C LYS A 89 -5.01 2.03 -20.34
N GLU A 90 -6.07 2.39 -21.07
CA GLU A 90 -6.21 2.08 -22.50
C GLU A 90 -5.07 2.67 -23.33
N PHE A 91 -4.68 3.92 -23.04
CA PHE A 91 -3.58 4.58 -23.73
C PHE A 91 -2.26 3.85 -23.51
N LEU A 92 -1.93 3.53 -22.26
CA LEU A 92 -0.67 2.84 -21.93
C LEU A 92 -0.65 1.41 -22.50
N ALA A 93 -1.78 0.71 -22.45
CA ALA A 93 -1.89 -0.62 -23.03
C ALA A 93 -1.60 -0.62 -24.53
N ARG A 94 -2.15 0.38 -25.26
CA ARG A 94 -1.93 0.53 -26.70
C ARG A 94 -0.49 0.91 -27.05
N HIS A 95 0.11 1.85 -26.33
CA HIS A 95 1.41 2.42 -26.71
C HIS A 95 2.61 1.60 -26.21
N MET A 96 2.50 0.99 -25.03
CA MET A 96 3.57 0.17 -24.45
C MET A 96 3.41 -1.32 -24.77
N LYS A 97 2.31 -1.69 -25.45
CA LYS A 97 1.95 -3.08 -25.79
C LYS A 97 2.03 -3.98 -24.56
N SER A 98 1.22 -3.65 -23.56
CA SER A 98 1.14 -4.36 -22.29
C SER A 98 -0.30 -4.41 -21.82
N GLU A 99 -0.72 -5.54 -21.25
CA GLU A 99 -2.06 -5.69 -20.69
C GLU A 99 -2.11 -5.24 -19.22
N LYS A 100 -0.99 -5.33 -18.50
CA LYS A 100 -0.91 -5.10 -17.06
C LYS A 100 -0.31 -3.72 -16.77
N VAL A 101 -1.20 -2.76 -16.53
CA VAL A 101 -0.82 -1.36 -16.22
C VAL A 101 -1.10 -1.06 -14.76
N LYS A 102 -0.06 -0.66 -14.02
CA LYS A 102 -0.15 -0.16 -12.65
C LYS A 102 -0.01 1.36 -12.67
N VAL A 103 -1.00 2.03 -12.08
CA VAL A 103 -1.02 3.49 -11.96
C VAL A 103 -0.66 3.84 -10.54
N THR A 104 0.30 4.74 -10.36
CA THR A 104 0.70 5.24 -9.04
C THR A 104 -0.39 6.13 -8.42
N GLY A 105 -0.39 6.23 -7.08
CA GLY A 105 -1.35 7.05 -6.35
C GLY A 105 -1.28 8.53 -6.73
N GLU A 106 -0.10 9.05 -7.05
CA GLU A 106 0.14 10.43 -7.47
C GLU A 106 -0.62 10.79 -8.75
N VAL A 107 -0.55 9.94 -9.77
CA VAL A 107 -1.27 10.14 -11.04
C VAL A 107 -2.78 10.13 -10.81
N ASN A 108 -3.27 9.23 -9.95
CA ASN A 108 -4.69 9.16 -9.60
C ASN A 108 -5.15 10.43 -8.87
N ALA A 109 -4.40 10.86 -7.85
CA ALA A 109 -4.68 12.08 -7.11
C ALA A 109 -4.64 13.32 -8.03
N PHE A 110 -3.69 13.40 -8.96
CA PHE A 110 -3.61 14.49 -9.91
C PHE A 110 -4.82 14.54 -10.86
N ILE A 111 -5.27 13.39 -11.37
CA ILE A 111 -6.47 13.29 -12.20
C ILE A 111 -7.72 13.75 -11.43
N LEU A 112 -7.79 13.43 -10.14
CA LEU A 112 -8.91 13.75 -9.26
C LEU A 112 -8.76 15.09 -8.51
N SER A 113 -7.68 15.83 -8.73
CA SER A 113 -7.34 17.07 -8.01
C SER A 113 -8.43 18.16 -8.11
N ARG A 114 -9.13 18.24 -9.25
CA ARG A 114 -10.24 19.17 -9.50
C ARG A 114 -11.62 18.56 -9.22
N GLY A 115 -11.64 17.42 -8.51
CA GLY A 115 -12.80 16.58 -8.30
C GLY A 115 -13.13 15.67 -9.49
N GLY A 116 -13.88 14.59 -9.24
CA GLY A 116 -14.24 13.60 -10.26
C GLY A 116 -15.09 14.14 -11.42
N LYS A 117 -15.71 15.32 -11.27
CA LYS A 117 -16.56 15.97 -12.28
C LYS A 117 -15.77 16.68 -13.39
N LYS A 118 -14.56 17.14 -13.09
CA LYS A 118 -13.74 18.00 -13.97
C LYS A 118 -12.27 17.53 -14.03
N PRO A 119 -11.99 16.29 -14.47
CA PRO A 119 -10.62 15.82 -14.60
C PRO A 119 -9.80 16.70 -15.56
N PRO A 120 -8.49 16.88 -15.37
CA PRO A 120 -7.63 17.60 -16.32
C PRO A 120 -7.76 17.07 -17.75
N LYS A 121 -7.71 17.95 -18.76
CA LYS A 121 -7.82 17.53 -20.18
C LYS A 121 -6.54 16.88 -20.72
N ARG A 122 -5.39 17.24 -20.17
CA ARG A 122 -4.06 16.75 -20.56
C ARG A 122 -3.24 16.49 -19.31
N ILE A 123 -2.46 15.42 -19.30
CA ILE A 123 -1.52 15.08 -18.23
C ILE A 123 -0.23 14.57 -18.85
N LYS A 124 0.93 15.00 -18.32
CA LYS A 124 2.23 14.43 -18.69
C LYS A 124 2.55 13.29 -17.74
N ILE A 125 2.83 12.13 -18.29
CA ILE A 125 3.13 10.91 -17.53
C ILE A 125 4.45 10.33 -17.99
N LYS A 126 5.21 9.77 -17.06
CA LYS A 126 6.34 8.89 -17.33
C LYS A 126 5.83 7.45 -17.26
N ALA A 127 6.07 6.68 -18.30
CA ALA A 127 5.73 5.26 -18.35
C ALA A 127 7.01 4.44 -18.44
N SER A 128 7.18 3.52 -17.49
CA SER A 128 8.32 2.60 -17.43
C SER A 128 7.81 1.17 -17.58
N LYS A 129 8.42 0.40 -18.48
CA LYS A 129 8.09 -1.01 -18.72
C LYS A 129 9.16 -1.91 -18.13
N ASP A 130 8.72 -2.81 -17.25
CA ASP A 130 9.53 -3.86 -16.63
C ASP A 130 9.73 -5.05 -17.60
N LYS A 131 10.75 -5.88 -17.35
CA LYS A 131 10.96 -7.17 -18.07
C LYS A 131 9.74 -8.10 -17.99
N ASP A 132 9.01 -8.08 -16.88
CA ASP A 132 7.77 -8.85 -16.66
C ASP A 132 6.57 -8.32 -17.48
N GLY A 133 6.79 -7.30 -18.30
CA GLY A 133 5.77 -6.69 -19.13
C GLY A 133 4.81 -5.77 -18.38
N ILE A 134 5.02 -5.53 -17.08
CA ILE A 134 4.22 -4.60 -16.28
C ILE A 134 4.64 -3.17 -16.62
N VAL A 135 3.64 -2.30 -16.82
CA VAL A 135 3.88 -0.86 -17.06
C VAL A 135 3.53 -0.08 -15.80
N LEU A 136 4.50 0.66 -15.28
CA LEU A 136 4.30 1.61 -14.19
C LEU A 136 4.09 3.01 -14.79
N ALA A 137 3.02 3.68 -14.35
CA ALA A 137 2.71 5.06 -14.73
C ALA A 137 2.96 6.01 -13.55
N GLU A 138 3.85 6.97 -13.77
CA GLU A 138 4.26 8.00 -12.81
C GLU A 138 3.93 9.39 -13.35
N LEU A 139 3.75 10.35 -12.45
CA LEU A 139 3.57 11.74 -12.83
C LEU A 139 4.91 12.28 -13.33
N ALA A 140 4.94 12.85 -14.53
CA ALA A 140 6.18 13.41 -15.03
C ALA A 140 6.49 14.71 -14.26
N PRO A 141 7.69 14.89 -13.69
CA PRO A 141 8.08 16.17 -13.14
C PRO A 141 8.14 17.18 -14.28
N GLU A 142 7.30 18.20 -14.21
CA GLU A 142 7.50 19.38 -15.06
C GLU A 142 8.78 20.03 -14.56
N LYS A 143 9.88 19.86 -15.32
CA LYS A 143 11.06 20.69 -15.13
C LYS A 143 10.58 22.13 -15.26
N SER A 144 10.53 22.84 -14.14
CA SER A 144 10.44 24.29 -14.08
C SER A 144 11.73 24.81 -14.72
N VAL A 145 11.69 25.03 -16.03
CA VAL A 145 12.65 25.89 -16.69
C VAL A 145 12.29 27.30 -16.21
N ALA A 146 13.03 27.75 -15.19
CA ALA A 146 13.07 29.14 -14.77
C ALA A 146 13.98 29.93 -15.72
#